data_AF-A0A074Y0A4-F1
#
_entry.id   AF-A0A074Y0A4-F1
#
_cell.length_a   1.000
_cell.length_b   1.000
_cell.length_c   1.000
_cell.angle_alpha   90.00
_cell.angle_beta   90.00
_cell.angle_gamma   90.00
#
_symmetry.space_group_name_H-M   'P 1'
#
loop_
_entity.id
_entity.type
_entity.pdbx_description
1 polymer ?
#
loop_
_entity_poly.entity_id
_entity_poly.type
_entity_poly.pdbx_seq_one_letter_code
_entity_poly.pdbx_strand_id
1 'polypeptide(L)'
;MVNIFITGATGYIGGDTLYELYNKHPEYSYTALVRTEEKGKSVTDKFPKVKTVQGDNDSGDLLKEEASKADIVIHTADASDHEGAAKSIAEGLASGHSASKPGYWLHTGGTGILTYFDSSADKFGEHTDKVFDDLDGVAELINLPQEAFHKNVDQIVINAGTNASGAVKTAIVCPPTIYGDGRGPSLTRGRQVYELAKSVLEIQAAPVIGGGEAMWNNVHVHDLSRAFVLLVEEAAKNNTDTKLWGSNGYYFTENGEHVWGELSKVVAESAKEQGLLKEVKTEQMDMETAKKTAGFEAVSWGWNSRGKARRFKELLGWKPQERSIEDEVPTIVKNEHERLQQEKK
;
A
#
# COMPACT_ATOMS: atom_id res chain seq x y z
N MET A 1 22.79 -9.45 13.95
CA MET A 1 22.32 -8.17 13.40
C MET A 1 21.38 -8.51 12.26
N VAL A 2 20.16 -7.97 12.26
CA VAL A 2 19.17 -8.24 11.21
C VAL A 2 19.50 -7.39 9.99
N ASN A 3 19.56 -8.02 8.81
CA ASN A 3 19.80 -7.36 7.54
C ASN A 3 18.48 -7.22 6.77
N ILE A 4 18.10 -5.99 6.46
CA ILE A 4 16.87 -5.65 5.75
C ILE A 4 17.22 -5.12 4.37
N PHE A 5 16.67 -5.75 3.33
CA PHE A 5 16.66 -5.21 1.97
C PHE A 5 15.28 -4.60 1.68
N ILE A 6 15.24 -3.34 1.29
CA ILE A 6 13.99 -2.63 0.99
C ILE A 6 14.00 -2.11 -0.44
N THR A 7 12.94 -2.42 -1.19
CA THR A 7 12.62 -1.71 -2.44
C THR A 7 11.54 -0.67 -2.15
N GLY A 8 11.59 0.46 -2.85
CA GLY A 8 10.56 1.51 -2.71
C GLY A 8 10.80 2.45 -1.53
N ALA A 9 12.03 2.53 -1.00
CA ALA A 9 12.41 3.45 0.07
C ALA A 9 12.21 4.94 -0.25
N THR A 10 12.05 5.30 -1.53
CA THR A 10 11.71 6.68 -1.97
C THR A 10 10.24 6.85 -2.34
N GLY A 11 9.45 5.78 -2.26
CA GLY A 11 7.99 5.79 -2.42
C GLY A 11 7.26 6.12 -1.13
N TYR A 12 5.94 6.24 -1.22
CA TYR A 12 5.08 6.67 -0.11
C TYR A 12 5.05 5.66 1.05
N ILE A 13 4.69 4.40 0.77
CA ILE A 13 4.64 3.33 1.78
C ILE A 13 6.05 2.96 2.24
N GLY A 14 6.93 2.58 1.32
CA GLY A 14 8.28 2.11 1.66
C GLY A 14 9.14 3.17 2.34
N GLY A 15 8.98 4.45 1.96
CA GLY A 15 9.68 5.56 2.61
C GLY A 15 9.22 5.79 4.04
N ASP A 16 7.91 5.71 4.32
CA ASP A 16 7.38 5.84 5.68
C ASP A 16 7.71 4.61 6.55
N THR A 17 7.63 3.40 5.97
CA THR A 17 8.08 2.16 6.63
C THR A 17 9.56 2.21 6.98
N LEU A 18 10.43 2.70 6.08
CA LEU A 18 11.84 2.91 6.38
C LEU A 18 12.05 3.93 7.50
N TYR A 19 11.29 5.03 7.50
CA TYR A 19 11.34 6.02 8.57
C TYR A 19 11.03 5.39 9.93
N GLU A 20 9.93 4.64 10.03
CA GLU A 20 9.50 4.02 11.29
C GLU A 20 10.53 2.99 11.78
N LEU A 21 11.02 2.12 10.89
CA LEU A 21 12.05 1.12 11.19
C LEU A 21 13.37 1.75 11.61
N TYR A 22 13.87 2.73 10.85
CA TYR A 22 15.16 3.36 11.11
C TYR A 22 15.22 4.00 12.50
N ASN A 23 14.12 4.62 12.94
CA ASN A 23 14.03 5.25 14.24
C ASN A 23 13.83 4.24 15.37
N LYS A 24 13.01 3.20 15.16
CA LYS A 24 12.70 2.20 16.20
C LYS A 24 13.81 1.16 16.38
N HIS A 25 14.45 0.76 15.28
CA HIS A 25 15.50 -0.26 15.21
C HIS A 25 16.79 0.26 14.57
N PRO A 26 17.49 1.20 15.24
CA PRO A 26 18.77 1.72 14.75
C PRO A 26 19.90 0.67 14.77
N GLU A 27 19.68 -0.49 15.38
CA GLU A 27 20.58 -1.65 15.45
C GLU A 27 20.50 -2.58 14.23
N TYR A 28 19.49 -2.44 13.37
CA TYR A 28 19.39 -3.21 12.13
C TYR A 28 20.22 -2.58 11.02
N SER A 29 20.59 -3.39 10.03
CA SER A 29 21.26 -2.94 8.81
C SER A 29 20.24 -2.82 7.68
N TYR A 30 20.29 -1.72 6.94
CA TYR A 30 19.34 -1.42 5.86
C TYR A 30 20.07 -1.23 4.54
N THR A 31 19.62 -1.95 3.51
CA THR A 31 20.00 -1.73 2.12
C THR A 31 18.77 -1.33 1.32
N ALA A 32 18.80 -0.18 0.66
CA ALA A 32 17.70 0.34 -0.13
C ALA A 32 18.02 0.30 -1.63
N LEU A 33 17.14 -0.31 -2.42
CA LEU A 33 17.18 -0.21 -3.88
C LEU A 33 16.71 1.18 -4.32
N VAL A 34 17.51 1.87 -5.13
CA VAL A 34 17.21 3.22 -5.64
C VAL A 34 17.49 3.31 -7.14
N ARG A 35 16.56 3.94 -7.88
CA ARG A 35 16.65 4.04 -9.34
C ARG A 35 17.78 4.93 -9.85
N THR A 36 18.18 5.93 -9.06
CA THR A 36 19.20 6.92 -9.44
C THR A 36 20.04 7.30 -8.23
N GLU A 37 21.25 7.82 -8.49
CA GLU A 37 22.12 8.38 -7.45
C GLU A 37 21.43 9.50 -6.67
N GLU A 38 20.64 10.36 -7.32
CA GLU A 38 19.88 11.43 -6.67
C GLU A 38 18.87 10.88 -5.66
N LYS A 39 18.14 9.82 -6.04
CA LYS A 39 17.23 9.12 -5.11
C LYS A 39 18.02 8.45 -3.98
N GLY A 40 19.19 7.87 -4.27
CA GLY A 40 20.11 7.38 -3.26
C GLY A 40 20.52 8.44 -2.25
N LYS A 41 20.90 9.63 -2.75
CA LYS A 41 21.25 10.79 -1.91
C LYS A 41 20.09 11.24 -1.03
N SER A 42 18.87 11.30 -1.56
CA SER A 42 17.69 11.65 -0.73
C SER A 42 17.48 10.67 0.44
N VAL A 43 17.76 9.39 0.23
CA VAL A 43 17.69 8.37 1.29
C VAL A 43 18.81 8.57 2.31
N THR A 44 20.06 8.73 1.87
CA THR A 44 21.21 8.83 2.79
C THR A 44 21.30 10.16 3.53
N ASP A 45 20.84 11.27 2.93
CA ASP A 45 20.75 12.57 3.59
C ASP A 45 19.77 12.51 4.79
N LYS A 46 18.67 11.74 4.65
CA LYS A 46 17.68 11.57 5.73
C LYS A 46 18.03 10.42 6.68
N PHE A 47 18.65 9.36 6.17
CA PHE A 47 18.96 8.14 6.91
C PHE A 47 20.42 7.71 6.70
N PRO A 48 21.40 8.37 7.37
CA PRO A 48 22.83 8.22 7.06
C PRO A 48 23.44 6.81 7.23
N LYS A 49 22.72 5.88 7.88
CA LYS A 49 23.17 4.48 8.08
C LYS A 49 22.62 3.53 7.01
N VAL A 50 21.70 3.99 6.16
CA VAL A 50 21.12 3.17 5.09
C VAL A 50 22.14 3.10 3.95
N LYS A 51 22.44 1.88 3.51
CA LYS A 51 23.21 1.64 2.28
C LYS A 51 22.26 1.71 1.10
N THR A 52 22.73 2.21 -0.03
CA THR A 52 21.94 2.25 -1.27
C THR A 52 22.59 1.40 -2.34
N VAL A 53 21.78 0.63 -3.06
CA VAL A 53 22.19 -0.09 -4.27
C VAL A 53 21.40 0.47 -5.45
N GLN A 54 22.10 0.79 -6.55
CA GLN A 54 21.46 1.41 -7.69
C GLN A 54 20.89 0.35 -8.64
N GLY A 55 19.59 0.44 -8.89
CA GLY A 55 18.84 -0.45 -9.77
C GLY A 55 17.34 -0.18 -9.67
N ASP A 56 16.56 -0.96 -10.40
CA ASP A 56 15.11 -0.88 -10.47
C ASP A 56 14.48 -2.27 -10.42
N ASN A 57 13.16 -2.35 -10.62
CA ASN A 57 12.43 -3.60 -10.56
C ASN A 57 12.76 -4.56 -11.73
N ASP A 58 13.36 -4.06 -12.82
CA ASP A 58 13.84 -4.85 -13.95
C ASP A 58 15.26 -5.38 -13.73
N SER A 59 15.95 -4.92 -12.68
CA SER A 59 17.30 -5.33 -12.31
C SER A 59 17.31 -6.71 -11.61
N GLY A 60 16.82 -7.75 -12.30
CA GLY A 60 16.54 -9.06 -11.72
C GLY A 60 17.72 -9.74 -11.01
N ASP A 61 18.90 -9.71 -11.61
CA ASP A 61 20.11 -10.28 -10.99
C ASP A 61 20.48 -9.57 -9.68
N LEU A 62 20.36 -8.24 -9.65
CA LEU A 62 20.61 -7.45 -8.45
C LEU A 62 19.58 -7.73 -7.36
N LEU A 63 18.29 -7.79 -7.72
CA LEU A 63 17.21 -8.12 -6.79
C LEU A 63 17.43 -9.51 -6.17
N LYS A 64 17.78 -10.50 -6.99
CA LYS A 64 18.08 -11.86 -6.54
C LYS A 64 19.29 -11.89 -5.61
N GLU A 65 20.37 -11.20 -5.98
CA GLU A 65 21.59 -11.12 -5.18
C GLU A 65 21.31 -10.50 -3.81
N GLU A 66 20.68 -9.32 -3.75
CA GLU A 66 20.42 -8.63 -2.49
C GLU A 66 19.38 -9.35 -1.63
N ALA A 67 18.35 -9.94 -2.24
CA ALA A 67 17.37 -10.76 -1.53
C ALA A 67 18.00 -12.03 -0.93
N SER A 68 19.01 -12.63 -1.57
CA SER A 68 19.70 -13.82 -1.02
C SER A 68 20.57 -13.55 0.21
N LYS A 69 20.94 -12.27 0.44
CA LYS A 69 21.79 -11.84 1.56
C LYS A 69 20.98 -11.32 2.75
N ALA A 70 19.75 -10.87 2.51
CA ALA A 70 18.92 -10.20 3.50
C ALA A 70 18.17 -11.21 4.38
N ASP A 71 18.08 -10.98 5.68
CA ASP A 71 17.21 -11.78 6.54
C ASP A 71 15.73 -11.44 6.26
N ILE A 72 15.45 -10.18 5.89
CA ILE A 72 14.11 -9.67 5.60
C ILE A 72 14.13 -8.81 4.33
N VAL A 73 13.24 -9.11 3.40
CA VAL A 73 12.95 -8.29 2.21
C VAL A 73 11.63 -7.58 2.39
N ILE A 74 11.63 -6.25 2.30
CA ILE A 74 10.43 -5.42 2.28
C ILE A 74 10.26 -4.90 0.85
N HIS A 75 9.26 -5.42 0.13
CA HIS A 75 9.01 -5.07 -1.26
C HIS A 75 7.80 -4.15 -1.36
N THR A 76 8.04 -2.86 -1.63
CA THR A 76 6.96 -1.86 -1.81
C THR A 76 7.05 -1.09 -3.13
N ALA A 77 8.11 -1.29 -3.93
CA ALA A 77 8.24 -0.62 -5.23
C ALA A 77 7.41 -1.38 -6.27
N ASP A 78 6.27 -0.81 -6.68
CA ASP A 78 5.38 -1.40 -7.71
C ASP A 78 5.08 -2.89 -7.44
N ALA A 79 5.00 -3.22 -6.15
CA ALA A 79 5.17 -4.59 -5.70
C ALA A 79 4.05 -5.50 -6.22
N SER A 80 2.82 -5.00 -6.23
CA SER A 80 1.63 -5.74 -6.66
C SER A 80 1.51 -5.90 -8.19
N ASP A 81 2.35 -5.22 -8.97
CA ASP A 81 2.20 -5.13 -10.44
C ASP A 81 3.46 -5.54 -11.21
N HIS A 82 4.57 -5.86 -10.52
CA HIS A 82 5.85 -6.19 -11.15
C HIS A 82 6.30 -7.65 -10.98
N GLU A 83 5.77 -8.55 -11.82
CA GLU A 83 6.07 -9.99 -11.76
C GLU A 83 7.56 -10.35 -11.80
N GLY A 84 8.35 -9.65 -12.62
CA GLY A 84 9.79 -9.93 -12.75
C GLY A 84 10.56 -9.70 -11.45
N ALA A 85 10.14 -8.70 -10.68
CA ALA A 85 10.77 -8.37 -9.40
C ALA A 85 10.36 -9.39 -8.34
N ALA A 86 9.07 -9.75 -8.30
CA ALA A 86 8.55 -10.79 -7.42
C ALA A 86 9.24 -12.15 -7.64
N LYS A 87 9.44 -12.56 -8.90
CA LYS A 87 10.18 -13.80 -9.24
C LYS A 87 11.64 -13.73 -8.78
N SER A 88 12.32 -12.62 -9.04
CA SER A 88 13.73 -12.43 -8.67
C SER A 88 13.93 -12.45 -7.14
N ILE A 89 13.05 -11.79 -6.39
CA ILE A 89 13.06 -11.79 -4.92
C ILE A 89 12.79 -13.20 -4.39
N ALA A 90 11.79 -13.91 -4.92
CA ALA A 90 11.47 -15.28 -4.52
C ALA A 90 12.67 -16.22 -4.75
N GLU A 91 13.32 -16.13 -5.91
CA GLU A 91 14.52 -16.92 -6.22
C GLU A 91 15.71 -16.58 -5.31
N GLY A 92 15.93 -15.28 -5.06
CA GLY A 92 16.99 -14.81 -4.17
C GLY A 92 16.84 -15.40 -2.78
N LEU A 93 15.66 -15.21 -2.18
CA LEU A 93 15.33 -15.76 -0.86
C LEU A 93 15.43 -17.29 -0.83
N ALA A 94 14.91 -18.00 -1.84
CA ALA A 94 14.98 -19.45 -1.88
C ALA A 94 16.43 -19.98 -2.00
N SER A 95 17.31 -19.23 -2.65
CA SER A 95 18.72 -19.62 -2.86
C SER A 95 19.63 -19.29 -1.67
N GLY A 96 19.34 -18.22 -0.93
CA GLY A 96 20.15 -17.76 0.20
C GLY A 96 19.77 -18.37 1.56
N HIS A 97 18.60 -19.02 1.65
CA HIS A 97 18.00 -19.43 2.91
C HIS A 97 17.64 -20.91 2.97
N SER A 98 17.30 -21.37 4.17
CA SER A 98 16.92 -22.78 4.44
C SER A 98 15.87 -22.85 5.55
N ALA A 99 15.26 -24.01 5.77
CA ALA A 99 14.26 -24.17 6.83
C ALA A 99 14.79 -23.84 8.24
N SER A 100 16.08 -24.04 8.50
CA SER A 100 16.71 -23.71 9.79
C SER A 100 17.11 -22.23 9.91
N LYS A 101 17.23 -21.52 8.79
CA LYS A 101 17.50 -20.08 8.72
C LYS A 101 16.69 -19.47 7.57
N PRO A 102 15.36 -19.30 7.75
CA PRO A 102 14.50 -18.82 6.68
C PRO A 102 14.75 -17.34 6.38
N GLY A 103 14.41 -16.94 5.16
CA GLY A 103 14.31 -15.54 4.76
C GLY A 103 12.86 -15.09 4.78
N TYR A 104 12.61 -13.84 5.15
CA TYR A 104 11.27 -13.29 5.30
C TYR A 104 10.96 -12.28 4.20
N TRP A 105 9.81 -12.39 3.55
CA TRP A 105 9.35 -11.48 2.51
C TRP A 105 8.06 -10.80 2.92
N LEU A 106 8.14 -9.50 3.16
CA LEU A 106 6.99 -8.63 3.38
C LEU A 106 6.69 -7.94 2.05
N HIS A 107 5.63 -8.39 1.41
CA HIS A 107 5.17 -7.93 0.10
C HIS A 107 4.03 -6.93 0.26
N THR A 108 4.08 -5.80 -0.43
CA THR A 108 2.95 -4.87 -0.49
C THR A 108 2.00 -5.33 -1.59
N GLY A 109 0.84 -5.87 -1.20
CA GLY A 109 -0.31 -6.07 -2.07
C GLY A 109 -1.18 -4.81 -2.13
N GLY A 110 -2.48 -4.97 -2.34
CA GLY A 110 -3.45 -3.88 -2.24
C GLY A 110 -4.87 -4.40 -2.26
N THR A 111 -5.79 -3.77 -1.51
CA THR A 111 -7.20 -4.20 -1.51
C THR A 111 -7.92 -3.87 -2.83
N GLY A 112 -7.25 -3.20 -3.78
CA GLY A 112 -7.70 -3.10 -5.16
C GLY A 112 -8.06 -4.46 -5.77
N ILE A 113 -7.39 -5.54 -5.35
CA ILE A 113 -7.72 -6.93 -5.72
C ILE A 113 -9.18 -7.31 -5.42
N LEU A 114 -9.78 -6.72 -4.37
CA LEU A 114 -11.15 -7.01 -3.96
C LEU A 114 -12.18 -6.42 -4.92
N THR A 115 -11.83 -5.42 -5.74
CA THR A 115 -12.77 -4.74 -6.65
C THR A 115 -13.23 -5.62 -7.83
N TYR A 116 -12.66 -6.83 -7.98
CA TYR A 116 -12.91 -7.73 -9.12
C TYR A 116 -14.40 -8.04 -9.34
N PHE A 117 -15.21 -8.10 -8.29
CA PHE A 117 -16.63 -8.48 -8.41
C PHE A 117 -17.49 -7.34 -8.96
N ASP A 118 -17.06 -6.08 -8.78
CA ASP A 118 -17.72 -4.94 -9.43
C ASP A 118 -17.20 -4.76 -10.86
N SER A 119 -15.89 -4.86 -11.06
CA SER A 119 -15.28 -4.70 -12.38
C SER A 119 -15.71 -5.80 -13.36
N SER A 120 -15.88 -7.05 -12.91
CA SER A 120 -16.38 -8.16 -13.73
C SER A 120 -17.88 -8.10 -14.00
N ALA A 121 -18.65 -7.42 -13.14
CA ALA A 121 -20.10 -7.28 -13.26
C ALA A 121 -20.54 -5.94 -13.88
N ASP A 122 -19.59 -5.10 -14.30
CA ASP A 122 -19.84 -3.76 -14.85
C ASP A 122 -20.68 -2.88 -13.92
N LYS A 123 -20.42 -2.96 -12.60
CA LYS A 123 -21.10 -2.20 -11.55
C LYS A 123 -20.32 -0.97 -11.15
N PHE A 124 -21.00 0.16 -10.99
CA PHE A 124 -20.38 1.45 -10.66
C PHE A 124 -21.18 2.25 -9.66
N GLY A 125 -20.54 2.61 -8.54
CA GLY A 125 -21.11 3.45 -7.51
C GLY A 125 -22.29 2.81 -6.79
N GLU A 126 -22.42 1.49 -6.84
CA GLU A 126 -23.46 0.72 -6.15
C GLU A 126 -22.96 0.28 -4.77
N HIS A 127 -23.85 0.25 -3.78
CA HIS A 127 -23.56 -0.35 -2.48
C HIS A 127 -23.40 -1.88 -2.56
N THR A 128 -22.56 -2.45 -1.70
CA THR A 128 -22.49 -3.90 -1.48
C THR A 128 -22.32 -4.24 0.01
N ASP A 129 -22.98 -5.32 0.43
CA ASP A 129 -22.79 -5.92 1.75
C ASP A 129 -21.62 -6.91 1.79
N LYS A 130 -20.95 -7.17 0.65
CA LYS A 130 -19.80 -8.08 0.59
C LYS A 130 -18.62 -7.47 1.34
N VAL A 131 -18.12 -8.22 2.33
CA VAL A 131 -16.93 -7.88 3.10
C VAL A 131 -16.04 -9.11 3.17
N PHE A 132 -14.75 -8.94 2.89
CA PHE A 132 -13.73 -9.99 2.99
C PHE A 132 -13.11 -10.02 4.39
N ASP A 133 -12.47 -11.12 4.78
CA ASP A 133 -11.86 -11.31 6.10
C ASP A 133 -10.47 -11.93 5.94
N ASP A 134 -9.44 -11.30 6.53
CA ASP A 134 -8.03 -11.72 6.41
C ASP A 134 -7.58 -12.79 7.42
N LEU A 135 -8.47 -13.21 8.31
CA LEU A 135 -8.21 -14.22 9.33
C LEU A 135 -8.97 -15.52 9.03
N ASP A 136 -10.27 -15.52 9.23
CA ASP A 136 -11.12 -16.71 9.02
C ASP A 136 -11.45 -16.89 7.52
N GLY A 137 -11.46 -15.79 6.76
CA GLY A 137 -11.73 -15.75 5.33
C GLY A 137 -10.50 -15.89 4.43
N VAL A 138 -9.29 -16.09 4.98
CA VAL A 138 -8.03 -16.08 4.22
C VAL A 138 -8.00 -17.06 3.04
N ALA A 139 -8.70 -18.19 3.16
CA ALA A 139 -8.83 -19.17 2.08
C ALA A 139 -9.53 -18.58 0.84
N GLU A 140 -10.48 -17.65 0.99
CA GLU A 140 -11.09 -16.94 -0.12
C GLU A 140 -10.06 -16.03 -0.81
N LEU A 141 -9.26 -15.29 -0.02
CA LEU A 141 -8.28 -14.31 -0.52
C LEU A 141 -7.19 -14.97 -1.38
N ILE A 142 -6.65 -16.09 -0.91
CA ILE A 142 -5.60 -16.80 -1.67
C ILE A 142 -6.14 -17.55 -2.88
N ASN A 143 -7.47 -17.66 -3.04
CA ASN A 143 -8.14 -18.33 -4.15
C ASN A 143 -9.05 -17.40 -4.97
N LEU A 144 -8.84 -16.08 -4.90
CA LEU A 144 -9.55 -15.11 -5.75
C LEU A 144 -9.35 -15.41 -7.26
N PRO A 145 -10.31 -15.03 -8.12
CA PRO A 145 -10.23 -15.25 -9.56
C PRO A 145 -8.98 -14.63 -10.20
N GLN A 146 -8.52 -15.20 -11.33
CA GLN A 146 -7.28 -14.75 -12.00
C GLN A 146 -7.38 -13.37 -12.62
N GLU A 147 -8.60 -12.95 -12.96
CA GLU A 147 -8.93 -11.61 -13.43
C GLU A 147 -8.91 -10.55 -12.32
N ALA A 148 -8.84 -10.94 -11.05
CA ALA A 148 -8.68 -9.98 -9.96
C ALA A 148 -7.32 -9.29 -10.07
N PHE A 149 -7.30 -7.97 -9.86
CA PHE A 149 -6.08 -7.16 -9.91
C PHE A 149 -4.98 -7.75 -9.02
N HIS A 150 -3.72 -7.66 -9.46
CA HIS A 150 -2.55 -8.12 -8.69
C HIS A 150 -2.47 -9.64 -8.44
N LYS A 151 -3.50 -10.43 -8.79
CA LYS A 151 -3.57 -11.86 -8.47
C LYS A 151 -2.38 -12.65 -9.00
N ASN A 152 -1.90 -12.30 -10.20
CA ASN A 152 -0.72 -12.87 -10.82
C ASN A 152 0.53 -12.73 -9.94
N VAL A 153 0.72 -11.56 -9.30
CA VAL A 153 1.88 -11.30 -8.44
C VAL A 153 1.70 -11.90 -7.05
N ASP A 154 0.51 -11.74 -6.44
CA ASP A 154 0.18 -12.37 -5.14
C ASP A 154 0.42 -13.88 -5.19
N GLN A 155 0.09 -14.54 -6.30
CA GLN A 155 0.30 -15.98 -6.47
C GLN A 155 1.79 -16.36 -6.43
N ILE A 156 2.69 -15.52 -6.96
CA ILE A 156 4.14 -15.75 -6.89
C ILE A 156 4.60 -15.71 -5.42
N VAL A 157 4.10 -14.74 -4.65
CA VAL A 157 4.44 -14.56 -3.23
C VAL A 157 3.91 -15.71 -2.38
N ILE A 158 2.65 -16.12 -2.60
CA ILE A 158 2.04 -17.26 -1.93
C ILE A 158 2.85 -18.53 -2.21
N ASN A 159 3.16 -18.79 -3.49
CA ASN A 159 3.92 -19.96 -3.92
C ASN A 159 5.33 -19.98 -3.30
N ALA A 160 6.00 -18.84 -3.18
CA ALA A 160 7.30 -18.75 -2.52
C ALA A 160 7.21 -19.20 -1.05
N GLY A 161 6.17 -18.77 -0.34
CA GLY A 161 5.94 -19.13 1.06
C GLY A 161 5.50 -20.57 1.29
N THR A 162 4.89 -21.23 0.29
CA THR A 162 4.42 -22.62 0.41
C THR A 162 5.39 -23.65 -0.14
N ASN A 163 6.14 -23.32 -1.19
CA ASN A 163 6.89 -24.32 -1.98
C ASN A 163 8.39 -24.38 -1.63
N ALA A 164 8.94 -23.38 -0.95
CA ALA A 164 10.38 -23.29 -0.70
C ALA A 164 10.89 -24.21 0.43
N SER A 165 10.24 -25.35 0.70
CA SER A 165 10.62 -26.29 1.77
C SER A 165 10.80 -25.63 3.15
N GLY A 166 10.09 -24.53 3.41
CA GLY A 166 10.20 -23.74 4.64
C GLY A 166 11.34 -22.71 4.67
N ALA A 167 12.12 -22.57 3.60
CA ALA A 167 13.22 -21.59 3.49
C ALA A 167 12.74 -20.14 3.35
N VAL A 168 11.51 -19.93 2.88
CA VAL A 168 10.94 -18.60 2.69
C VAL A 168 9.65 -18.47 3.49
N LYS A 169 9.50 -17.35 4.21
CA LYS A 169 8.31 -16.98 4.96
C LYS A 169 7.74 -15.71 4.37
N THR A 170 6.50 -15.75 3.89
CA THR A 170 5.90 -14.60 3.18
C THR A 170 4.75 -13.99 3.97
N ALA A 171 4.62 -12.67 3.86
CA ALA A 171 3.48 -11.90 4.33
C ALA A 171 3.08 -10.90 3.23
N ILE A 172 1.85 -10.98 2.75
CA ILE A 172 1.25 -10.02 1.83
C ILE A 172 0.44 -9.03 2.67
N VAL A 173 0.85 -7.77 2.63
CA VAL A 173 0.17 -6.66 3.32
C VAL A 173 -0.61 -5.88 2.27
N CYS A 174 -1.94 -5.93 2.36
CA CYS A 174 -2.88 -5.30 1.45
C CYS A 174 -3.48 -4.05 2.11
N PRO A 175 -2.89 -2.87 1.90
CA PRO A 175 -3.50 -1.62 2.31
C PRO A 175 -4.69 -1.24 1.39
N PRO A 176 -5.70 -0.56 1.95
CA PRO A 176 -6.82 0.00 1.20
C PRO A 176 -6.49 1.44 0.79
N THR A 177 -7.42 2.39 0.94
CA THR A 177 -7.12 3.80 0.72
C THR A 177 -6.15 4.31 1.79
N ILE A 178 -4.94 4.66 1.36
CA ILE A 178 -3.88 5.18 2.25
C ILE A 178 -3.89 6.70 2.23
N TYR A 179 -3.88 7.32 3.41
CA TYR A 179 -3.86 8.77 3.61
C TYR A 179 -2.84 9.23 4.66
N GLY A 180 -2.65 10.54 4.77
CA GLY A 180 -1.73 11.18 5.70
C GLY A 180 -0.38 11.54 5.08
N ASP A 181 0.29 12.56 5.62
CA ASP A 181 1.58 13.00 5.09
C ASP A 181 2.69 11.98 5.41
N GLY A 182 3.35 11.49 4.36
CA GLY A 182 4.44 10.53 4.49
C GLY A 182 5.70 11.16 5.10
N ARG A 183 6.43 10.38 5.89
CA ARG A 183 7.69 10.79 6.56
C ARG A 183 8.93 10.26 5.85
N GLY A 184 8.77 9.67 4.67
CA GLY A 184 9.86 9.16 3.83
C GLY A 184 10.79 10.24 3.28
N PRO A 185 11.83 9.84 2.52
CA PRO A 185 12.86 10.75 2.02
C PRO A 185 12.47 11.48 0.71
N SER A 186 11.43 11.02 0.01
CA SER A 186 11.03 11.62 -1.27
C SER A 186 9.51 11.71 -1.45
N LEU A 187 8.83 10.67 -1.95
CA LEU A 187 7.38 10.75 -2.18
C LEU A 187 6.63 10.67 -0.84
N THR A 188 5.90 11.72 -0.50
CA THR A 188 5.14 11.84 0.76
C THR A 188 3.63 11.99 0.56
N ARG A 189 3.17 11.97 -0.70
CA ARG A 189 1.77 12.12 -1.11
C ARG A 189 1.17 10.76 -1.46
N GLY A 190 -0.04 10.50 -1.00
CA GLY A 190 -0.85 9.35 -1.42
C GLY A 190 -1.42 9.49 -2.83
N ARG A 191 -2.39 8.64 -3.17
CA ARG A 191 -3.05 8.62 -4.49
C ARG A 191 -4.53 8.93 -4.41
N GLN A 192 -5.37 7.97 -4.04
CA GLN A 192 -6.83 8.04 -4.29
C GLN A 192 -7.51 9.30 -3.72
N VAL A 193 -7.41 9.57 -2.41
CA VAL A 193 -8.04 10.75 -1.80
C VAL A 193 -7.37 12.07 -2.21
N TYR A 194 -6.09 12.03 -2.58
CA TYR A 194 -5.35 13.20 -3.04
C TYR A 194 -5.72 13.57 -4.49
N GLU A 195 -5.87 12.58 -5.37
CA GLU A 195 -6.43 12.78 -6.71
C GLU A 195 -7.90 13.22 -6.65
N LEU A 196 -8.67 12.73 -5.67
CA LEU A 196 -10.01 13.22 -5.42
C LEU A 196 -10.01 14.70 -5.04
N ALA A 197 -9.17 15.11 -4.07
CA ALA A 197 -9.03 16.51 -3.68
C ALA A 197 -8.55 17.40 -4.82
N LYS A 198 -7.56 16.95 -5.60
CA LYS A 198 -7.13 17.62 -6.83
C LYS A 198 -8.30 17.80 -7.81
N SER A 199 -9.04 16.73 -8.09
CA SER A 199 -10.18 16.75 -9.02
C SER A 199 -11.23 17.76 -8.56
N VAL A 200 -11.58 17.76 -7.26
CA VAL A 200 -12.53 18.72 -6.67
C VAL A 200 -12.08 20.17 -6.89
N LEU A 201 -10.79 20.46 -6.69
CA LEU A 201 -10.24 21.79 -6.89
C LEU A 201 -10.23 22.21 -8.36
N GLU A 202 -10.02 21.28 -9.29
CA GLU A 202 -9.97 21.56 -10.73
C GLU A 202 -11.36 21.71 -11.35
N ILE A 203 -12.30 20.80 -11.04
CA ILE A 203 -13.66 20.81 -11.59
C ILE A 203 -14.61 21.72 -10.80
N GLN A 204 -14.20 22.15 -9.59
CA GLN A 204 -14.99 22.99 -8.68
C GLN A 204 -16.30 22.34 -8.22
N ALA A 205 -16.32 21.00 -8.11
CA ALA A 205 -17.44 20.19 -7.65
C ALA A 205 -16.95 18.84 -7.09
N ALA A 206 -17.76 18.18 -6.27
CA ALA A 206 -17.55 16.83 -5.76
C ALA A 206 -17.88 15.79 -6.84
N PRO A 207 -16.91 15.05 -7.42
CA PRO A 207 -17.22 13.99 -8.38
C PRO A 207 -17.95 12.84 -7.69
N VAL A 208 -19.02 12.34 -8.31
CA VAL A 208 -19.80 11.18 -7.87
C VAL A 208 -19.86 10.20 -9.03
N ILE A 209 -19.40 8.97 -8.81
CA ILE A 209 -19.40 7.93 -9.85
C ILE A 209 -20.61 7.02 -9.63
N GLY A 210 -21.41 6.84 -10.66
CA GLY A 210 -22.65 6.04 -10.57
C GLY A 210 -23.56 6.52 -9.45
N GLY A 211 -23.96 5.63 -8.54
CA GLY A 211 -24.74 6.00 -7.34
C GLY A 211 -23.92 6.72 -6.26
N GLY A 212 -22.58 6.70 -6.33
CA GLY A 212 -21.70 7.23 -5.29
C GLY A 212 -21.59 6.38 -4.03
N GLU A 213 -22.18 5.18 -4.01
CA GLU A 213 -22.33 4.35 -2.82
C GLU A 213 -21.21 3.31 -2.64
N ALA A 214 -20.20 3.33 -3.51
CA ALA A 214 -19.06 2.44 -3.40
C ALA A 214 -18.26 2.70 -2.11
N MET A 215 -17.87 1.62 -1.42
CA MET A 215 -17.26 1.68 -0.09
C MET A 215 -15.86 1.09 -0.06
N TRP A 216 -14.95 1.77 0.64
CA TRP A 216 -13.57 1.31 0.87
C TRP A 216 -13.19 1.43 2.35
N ASN A 217 -12.34 0.52 2.81
CA ASN A 217 -11.56 0.77 4.02
C ASN A 217 -10.54 1.90 3.81
N ASN A 218 -10.02 2.46 4.90
CA ASN A 218 -8.91 3.41 4.84
C ASN A 218 -7.90 3.16 5.97
N VAL A 219 -6.67 3.62 5.77
CA VAL A 219 -5.59 3.54 6.77
C VAL A 219 -4.64 4.72 6.64
N HIS A 220 -4.23 5.29 7.77
CA HIS A 220 -3.18 6.31 7.76
C HIS A 220 -1.80 5.67 7.49
N VAL A 221 -0.94 6.32 6.71
CA VAL A 221 0.36 5.76 6.30
C VAL A 221 1.29 5.45 7.49
N HIS A 222 1.15 6.19 8.60
CA HIS A 222 1.91 5.91 9.83
C HIS A 222 1.41 4.66 10.56
N ASP A 223 0.11 4.38 10.52
CA ASP A 223 -0.45 3.14 11.06
C ASP A 223 -0.02 1.94 10.23
N LEU A 224 0.00 2.10 8.90
CA LEU A 224 0.49 1.10 7.96
C LEU A 224 1.98 0.79 8.20
N SER A 225 2.84 1.80 8.35
CA SER A 225 4.26 1.57 8.63
C SER A 225 4.48 0.85 9.95
N ARG A 226 3.72 1.18 11.00
CA ARG A 226 3.71 0.41 12.27
C ARG A 226 3.29 -1.04 12.09
N ALA A 227 2.37 -1.34 11.16
CA ALA A 227 2.00 -2.72 10.84
C ALA A 227 3.17 -3.50 10.21
N PHE A 228 3.89 -2.88 9.26
CA PHE A 228 5.11 -3.47 8.70
C PHE A 228 6.19 -3.71 9.77
N VAL A 229 6.38 -2.77 10.70
CA VAL A 229 7.32 -2.92 11.82
C VAL A 229 7.01 -4.17 12.64
N LEU A 230 5.74 -4.45 12.96
CA LEU A 230 5.36 -5.64 13.74
C LEU A 230 5.77 -6.94 13.03
N LEU A 231 5.57 -7.03 11.72
CA LEU A 231 6.02 -8.20 10.95
C LEU A 231 7.55 -8.30 10.92
N VAL A 232 8.26 -7.18 10.75
CA VAL A 232 9.73 -7.15 10.82
C VAL A 232 10.23 -7.63 12.18
N GLU A 233 9.59 -7.22 13.27
CA GLU A 233 9.95 -7.65 14.63
C GLU A 233 9.74 -9.15 14.85
N GLU A 234 8.67 -9.73 14.29
CA GLU A 234 8.44 -11.19 14.35
C GLU A 234 9.45 -11.97 13.49
N ALA A 235 9.76 -11.46 12.30
CA ALA A 235 10.80 -12.03 11.44
C ALA A 235 12.19 -11.97 12.12
N ALA A 236 12.53 -10.86 12.77
CA ALA A 236 13.78 -10.67 13.51
C ALA A 236 13.95 -11.65 14.69
N LYS A 237 12.84 -12.08 15.30
CA LYS A 237 12.81 -13.13 16.34
C LYS A 237 12.90 -14.55 15.76
N ASN A 238 12.98 -14.67 14.43
CA ASN A 238 12.88 -15.92 13.69
C ASN A 238 11.57 -16.69 14.02
N ASN A 239 10.47 -15.96 14.22
CA ASN A 239 9.16 -16.57 14.42
C ASN A 239 8.72 -17.21 13.10
N THR A 240 8.51 -18.53 13.08
CA THR A 240 8.10 -19.28 11.88
C THR A 240 6.67 -19.78 11.94
N ASP A 241 5.85 -19.29 12.87
CA ASP A 241 4.45 -19.67 13.05
C ASP A 241 3.69 -19.51 11.73
N THR A 242 3.11 -20.61 11.25
CA THR A 242 2.31 -20.63 10.03
C THR A 242 1.04 -19.80 10.14
N LYS A 243 0.65 -19.30 11.33
CA LYS A 243 -0.39 -18.29 11.47
C LYS A 243 0.09 -16.90 11.04
N LEU A 244 1.38 -16.63 10.98
CA LEU A 244 1.88 -15.32 10.56
C LEU A 244 2.38 -15.32 9.12
N TRP A 245 2.73 -16.48 8.58
CA TRP A 245 3.50 -16.58 7.34
C TRP A 245 2.92 -17.58 6.34
N GLY A 246 3.32 -17.44 5.07
CA GLY A 246 2.96 -18.34 3.99
C GLY A 246 1.53 -18.11 3.52
N SER A 247 0.78 -19.19 3.26
CA SER A 247 -0.61 -19.11 2.77
C SER A 247 -1.57 -18.39 3.72
N ASN A 248 -1.23 -18.34 5.01
CA ASN A 248 -1.98 -17.61 6.02
C ASN A 248 -1.48 -16.17 6.20
N GLY A 249 -0.29 -15.83 5.70
CA GLY A 249 0.30 -14.50 5.84
C GLY A 249 -0.33 -13.49 4.88
N TYR A 250 -1.65 -13.32 4.91
CA TYR A 250 -2.37 -12.33 4.13
C TYR A 250 -3.03 -11.35 5.10
N TYR A 251 -2.75 -10.05 4.95
CA TYR A 251 -3.09 -9.05 5.96
C TYR A 251 -3.78 -7.86 5.32
N PHE A 252 -4.97 -7.52 5.78
CA PHE A 252 -5.54 -6.20 5.54
C PHE A 252 -5.05 -5.22 6.60
N THR A 253 -5.09 -3.93 6.28
CA THR A 253 -4.79 -2.86 7.24
C THR A 253 -5.89 -1.82 7.17
N GLU A 254 -6.71 -1.68 8.21
CA GLU A 254 -7.76 -0.67 8.24
C GLU A 254 -7.92 -0.01 9.60
N ASN A 255 -8.34 1.26 9.56
CA ASN A 255 -8.75 2.09 10.67
C ASN A 255 -10.06 2.83 10.34
N GLY A 256 -11.00 2.14 9.70
CA GLY A 256 -12.28 2.73 9.27
C GLY A 256 -12.71 2.36 7.85
N GLU A 257 -13.91 2.81 7.50
CA GLU A 257 -14.53 2.71 6.18
C GLU A 257 -15.08 4.07 5.76
N HIS A 258 -15.16 4.30 4.45
CA HIS A 258 -15.79 5.49 3.87
C HIS A 258 -16.62 5.10 2.64
N VAL A 259 -17.64 5.91 2.36
CA VAL A 259 -18.41 5.89 1.11
C VAL A 259 -17.82 6.96 0.19
N TRP A 260 -17.45 6.61 -1.04
CA TRP A 260 -16.75 7.52 -1.95
C TRP A 260 -17.53 8.80 -2.25
N GLY A 261 -18.84 8.69 -2.50
CA GLY A 261 -19.69 9.85 -2.76
C GLY A 261 -19.77 10.81 -1.57
N GLU A 262 -19.77 10.28 -0.34
CA GLU A 262 -19.78 11.11 0.88
C GLU A 262 -18.40 11.73 1.14
N LEU A 263 -17.31 10.97 1.00
CA LEU A 263 -15.96 11.51 1.12
C LEU A 263 -15.71 12.63 0.10
N SER A 264 -16.19 12.47 -1.13
CA SER A 264 -16.11 13.50 -2.18
C SER A 264 -16.82 14.79 -1.78
N LYS A 265 -17.99 14.70 -1.15
CA LYS A 265 -18.71 15.87 -0.59
C LYS A 265 -17.92 16.52 0.55
N VAL A 266 -17.38 15.73 1.49
CA VAL A 266 -16.56 16.23 2.61
C VAL A 266 -15.33 16.99 2.10
N VAL A 267 -14.68 16.50 1.03
CA VAL A 267 -13.56 17.18 0.37
C VAL A 267 -14.00 18.52 -0.24
N ALA A 268 -15.15 18.58 -0.92
CA ALA A 268 -15.68 19.83 -1.47
C ALA A 268 -16.12 20.83 -0.39
N GLU A 269 -16.70 20.35 0.71
CA GLU A 269 -17.06 21.17 1.87
C GLU A 269 -15.84 21.82 2.51
N SER A 270 -14.81 21.02 2.79
CA SER A 270 -13.52 21.52 3.29
C SER A 270 -12.90 22.55 2.33
N ALA A 271 -12.92 22.30 1.02
CA ALA A 271 -12.41 23.24 0.04
C ALA A 271 -13.21 24.56 0.00
N LYS A 272 -14.53 24.53 0.21
CA LYS A 272 -15.35 25.73 0.34
C LYS A 272 -15.04 26.49 1.63
N GLU A 273 -14.89 25.80 2.77
CA GLU A 273 -14.53 26.42 4.06
C GLU A 273 -13.17 27.13 3.99
N GLN A 274 -12.24 26.58 3.22
CA GLN A 274 -10.93 27.18 2.94
C GLN A 274 -10.98 28.29 1.87
N GLY A 275 -12.15 28.62 1.33
CA GLY A 275 -12.34 29.67 0.31
C GLY A 275 -11.84 29.28 -1.09
N LEU A 276 -11.59 27.99 -1.34
CA LEU A 276 -11.08 27.46 -2.60
C LEU A 276 -12.20 27.11 -3.58
N LEU A 277 -13.41 26.90 -3.07
CA LEU A 277 -14.66 26.74 -3.82
C LEU A 277 -15.66 27.84 -3.43
N LYS A 278 -16.50 28.26 -4.37
CA LYS A 278 -17.59 29.22 -4.10
C LYS A 278 -18.79 28.57 -3.40
N GLU A 279 -19.09 27.33 -3.78
CA GLU A 279 -20.23 26.55 -3.31
C GLU A 279 -19.93 25.06 -3.41
N VAL A 280 -20.66 24.24 -2.66
CA VAL A 280 -20.54 22.78 -2.71
C VAL A 280 -21.59 22.27 -3.70
N LYS A 281 -21.13 21.64 -4.77
CA LYS A 281 -21.96 20.94 -5.75
C LYS A 281 -21.42 19.55 -5.98
N THR A 282 -22.26 18.66 -6.48
CA THR A 282 -21.85 17.35 -6.98
C THR A 282 -21.84 17.33 -8.49
N GLU A 283 -20.88 16.63 -9.08
CA GLU A 283 -20.80 16.35 -10.52
C GLU A 283 -20.88 14.84 -10.74
N GLN A 284 -21.94 14.40 -11.41
CA GLN A 284 -22.12 12.99 -11.76
C GLN A 284 -21.20 12.62 -12.92
N MET A 285 -20.44 11.54 -12.77
CA MET A 285 -19.49 11.04 -13.76
C MET A 285 -19.82 9.60 -14.13
N ASP A 286 -19.89 9.34 -15.43
CA ASP A 286 -19.78 7.98 -15.94
C ASP A 286 -18.32 7.50 -15.90
N MET A 287 -18.08 6.22 -16.17
CA MET A 287 -16.72 5.67 -16.14
C MET A 287 -15.79 6.36 -17.13
N GLU A 288 -16.24 6.65 -18.35
CA GLU A 288 -15.39 7.28 -19.35
C GLU A 288 -14.92 8.66 -18.90
N THR A 289 -15.82 9.44 -18.29
CA THR A 289 -15.52 10.76 -17.73
C THR A 289 -14.60 10.63 -16.53
N ALA A 290 -14.90 9.74 -15.59
CA ALA A 290 -14.04 9.45 -14.44
C ALA A 290 -12.60 9.11 -14.89
N LYS A 291 -12.46 8.18 -15.85
CA LYS A 291 -11.15 7.77 -16.38
C LYS A 291 -10.39 8.91 -17.06
N LYS A 292 -11.08 9.84 -17.74
CA LYS A 292 -10.46 11.04 -18.30
C LYS A 292 -10.04 12.04 -17.23
N THR A 293 -10.77 12.11 -16.11
CA THR A 293 -10.49 13.02 -15.00
C THR A 293 -9.26 12.62 -14.20
N ALA A 294 -9.19 11.38 -13.71
CA ALA A 294 -8.07 10.93 -12.87
C ALA A 294 -7.69 9.46 -13.08
N GLY A 295 -7.88 8.93 -14.30
CA GLY A 295 -7.38 7.59 -14.65
C GLY A 295 -8.02 6.48 -13.81
N PHE A 296 -7.17 5.57 -13.32
CA PHE A 296 -7.63 4.43 -12.52
C PHE A 296 -8.09 4.86 -11.12
N GLU A 297 -7.49 5.90 -10.54
CA GLU A 297 -7.88 6.44 -9.24
C GLU A 297 -9.35 6.83 -9.25
N ALA A 298 -9.80 7.55 -10.29
CA ALA A 298 -11.20 7.87 -10.43
C ALA A 298 -12.07 6.60 -10.53
N VAL A 299 -11.72 5.66 -11.40
CA VAL A 299 -12.49 4.41 -11.55
C VAL A 299 -12.62 3.66 -10.21
N SER A 300 -11.57 3.68 -9.37
CA SER A 300 -11.59 3.05 -8.04
C SER A 300 -12.62 3.65 -7.09
N TRP A 301 -13.02 4.92 -7.27
CA TRP A 301 -14.08 5.55 -6.48
C TRP A 301 -15.48 4.99 -6.79
N GLY A 302 -15.63 4.25 -7.90
CA GLY A 302 -16.86 3.60 -8.30
C GLY A 302 -16.96 2.12 -7.93
N TRP A 303 -15.92 1.52 -7.35
CA TRP A 303 -15.90 0.10 -6.99
C TRP A 303 -15.78 -0.12 -5.50
N ASN A 304 -16.23 -1.27 -5.01
CA ASN A 304 -16.18 -1.62 -3.60
C ASN A 304 -14.91 -2.40 -3.25
N SER A 305 -14.32 -2.08 -2.11
CA SER A 305 -13.14 -2.77 -1.56
C SER A 305 -13.21 -2.78 -0.04
N ARG A 306 -13.87 -3.81 0.50
CA ARG A 306 -14.16 -3.93 1.94
C ARG A 306 -13.52 -5.19 2.52
N GLY A 307 -12.58 -5.02 3.43
CA GLY A 307 -11.86 -6.09 4.11
C GLY A 307 -11.76 -5.83 5.62
N LYS A 308 -12.10 -6.82 6.44
CA LYS A 308 -11.89 -6.78 7.89
C LYS A 308 -10.42 -7.12 8.20
N ALA A 309 -9.66 -6.15 8.71
CA ALA A 309 -8.27 -6.34 9.13
C ALA A 309 -8.18 -6.92 10.55
N ARG A 310 -8.52 -8.19 10.69
CA ARG A 310 -8.51 -8.88 11.99
C ARG A 310 -7.14 -9.41 12.33
N ARG A 311 -6.38 -9.88 11.33
CA ARG A 311 -5.12 -10.61 11.54
C ARG A 311 -4.08 -9.80 12.31
N PHE A 312 -3.82 -8.56 11.89
CA PHE A 312 -2.90 -7.68 12.58
C PHE A 312 -3.35 -7.36 14.01
N LYS A 313 -4.65 -7.12 14.22
CA LYS A 313 -5.22 -6.75 15.52
C LYS A 313 -5.16 -7.92 16.50
N GLU A 314 -5.58 -9.10 16.07
CA GLU A 314 -5.73 -10.29 16.93
C GLU A 314 -4.41 -11.04 17.17
N LEU A 315 -3.52 -11.12 16.16
CA LEU A 315 -2.29 -11.92 16.28
C LEU A 315 -1.06 -11.09 16.64
N LEU A 316 -1.03 -9.80 16.29
CA LEU A 316 0.13 -8.93 16.49
C LEU A 316 -0.16 -7.74 17.42
N GLY A 317 -1.39 -7.64 17.94
CA GLY A 317 -1.80 -6.57 18.84
C GLY A 317 -1.75 -5.18 18.19
N TRP A 318 -1.77 -5.11 16.86
CA TRP A 318 -1.75 -3.85 16.12
C TRP A 318 -2.97 -3.02 16.48
N LYS A 319 -2.75 -1.75 16.80
CA LYS A 319 -3.80 -0.79 17.12
C LYS A 319 -3.50 0.49 16.33
N PRO A 320 -4.32 0.81 15.33
CA PRO A 320 -4.25 2.11 14.68
C PRO A 320 -4.42 3.25 15.69
N GLN A 321 -3.71 4.36 15.48
CA GLN A 321 -3.64 5.48 16.44
C GLN A 321 -3.87 6.83 15.77
N GLU A 322 -3.81 6.90 14.44
CA GLU A 322 -3.93 8.16 13.72
C GLU A 322 -5.39 8.56 13.57
N ARG A 323 -5.58 9.85 13.26
CA ARG A 323 -6.90 10.44 13.03
C ARG A 323 -7.59 9.82 11.82
N SER A 324 -8.90 10.00 11.73
CA SER A 324 -9.72 9.51 10.62
C SER A 324 -9.35 10.16 9.28
N ILE A 325 -9.78 9.56 8.16
CA ILE A 325 -9.57 10.15 6.85
C ILE A 325 -10.29 11.50 6.73
N GLU A 326 -11.48 11.62 7.31
CA GLU A 326 -12.29 12.83 7.35
C GLU A 326 -11.58 13.97 8.11
N ASP A 327 -10.96 13.66 9.25
CA ASP A 327 -10.18 14.64 10.02
C ASP A 327 -8.89 15.08 9.30
N GLU A 328 -8.40 14.28 8.34
CA GLU A 328 -7.22 14.61 7.53
C GLU A 328 -7.56 15.41 6.26
N VAL A 329 -8.83 15.38 5.79
CA VAL A 329 -9.29 16.09 4.59
C VAL A 329 -8.88 17.57 4.54
N PRO A 330 -9.00 18.38 5.61
CA PRO A 330 -8.57 19.78 5.58
C PRO A 330 -7.10 19.96 5.19
N THR A 331 -6.23 19.12 5.74
CA THR A 331 -4.79 19.10 5.41
C THR A 331 -4.57 18.68 3.95
N ILE A 332 -5.25 17.61 3.51
CA ILE A 332 -5.13 17.09 2.14
C ILE A 332 -5.53 18.17 1.12
N VAL A 333 -6.69 18.81 1.29
CA VAL A 333 -7.18 19.87 0.40
C VAL A 333 -6.20 21.03 0.33
N LYS A 334 -5.68 21.48 1.47
CA LYS A 334 -4.69 22.56 1.52
C LYS A 334 -3.42 22.18 0.76
N ASN A 335 -2.87 21.00 1.04
CA ASN A 335 -1.64 20.52 0.43
C ASN A 335 -1.79 20.37 -1.10
N GLU A 336 -2.93 19.85 -1.57
CA GLU A 336 -3.18 19.72 -3.02
C GLU A 336 -3.38 21.07 -3.70
N HIS A 337 -4.02 22.03 -3.04
CA HIS A 337 -4.09 23.39 -3.55
C HIS A 337 -2.69 24.02 -3.72
N GLU A 338 -1.84 23.91 -2.71
CA GLU A 338 -0.48 24.43 -2.76
C GLU A 338 0.35 23.80 -3.89
N ARG A 339 0.19 22.49 -4.13
CA ARG A 339 0.82 21.79 -5.28
C ARG A 339 0.35 22.32 -6.62
N LEU A 340 -0.96 22.49 -6.81
CA LEU A 340 -1.52 23.04 -8.03
C LEU A 340 -1.04 24.48 -8.33
N GLN A 341 -0.75 25.28 -7.30
CA GLN A 341 -0.15 26.61 -7.50
C GLN A 341 1.32 26.55 -7.91
N GLN A 342 2.05 25.50 -7.54
CA GLN A 342 3.45 25.30 -7.93
C GLN A 342 3.56 24.81 -9.37
N GLU A 343 2.65 23.95 -9.84
CA GLU A 343 2.62 23.46 -11.23
C GLU A 343 2.32 24.55 -12.27
N LYS A 344 1.69 25.65 -11.85
CA LYS A 344 1.37 26.81 -12.70
C LYS A 344 2.51 27.83 -12.83
N LYS A 345 3.60 27.68 -12.06
CA LYS A 345 4.75 28.60 -12.06
C LYS A 345 5.87 28.09 -12.95
#